data_AF-A0AA96FM50-F1
#
_entry.id   AF-A0AA96FM50-F1
#
_cell.length_a   1.000
_cell.length_b   1.000
_cell.length_c   1.000
_cell.angle_alpha   90.00
_cell.angle_beta   90.00
_cell.angle_gamma   90.00
#
_symmetry.space_group_name_H-M   'P 1'
#
loop_
_entity.id
_entity.type
_entity.pdbx_description
1 polymer ?
#
loop_
_entity_poly.entity_id
_entity_poly.type
_entity_poly.pdbx_seq_one_letter_code
_entity_poly.pdbx_strand_id
1 'polypeptide(L)' 'MDQLGAYTTRSGERPNLRRILLDLIEEYARHAGHADLIRESVDGLTGEDPPR' A
#
# COMPACT_ATOMS: atom_id res chain seq x y z
N MET A 1 -17.43 5.37 -10.12
CA MET A 1 -16.07 5.86 -9.75
C MET A 1 -15.22 5.84 -11.02
N ASP A 2 -15.71 6.52 -12.05
CA ASP A 2 -15.26 6.29 -13.43
C ASP A 2 -14.60 7.54 -14.01
N GLN A 3 -14.40 8.57 -13.17
CA GLN A 3 -13.58 9.71 -13.49
C GLN A 3 -12.15 9.25 -13.79
N LEU A 4 -11.64 9.67 -14.94
CA LEU A 4 -10.29 9.37 -15.39
C LEU A 4 -9.26 10.24 -14.66
N GLY A 5 -8.10 9.65 -14.38
CA GLY A 5 -6.93 10.35 -13.87
C GLY A 5 -6.32 11.30 -14.90
N ALA A 6 -5.56 12.27 -14.41
CA ALA A 6 -4.89 13.27 -15.24
C ALA A 6 -3.62 12.75 -15.94
N TYR A 7 -3.09 11.60 -15.52
CA TYR A 7 -1.89 11.00 -16.08
C TYR A 7 -2.22 9.79 -16.95
N THR A 8 -1.28 9.45 -17.83
CA THR A 8 -1.35 8.27 -18.69
C THR A 8 -0.31 7.26 -18.21
N THR A 9 -0.71 6.00 -18.08
CA THR A 9 0.19 4.90 -17.70
C THR A 9 1.20 4.61 -18.82
N ARG A 10 2.17 3.74 -18.53
CA ARG A 10 3.10 3.25 -19.57
C ARG A 10 2.40 2.49 -20.70
N SER A 11 1.21 1.93 -20.45
CA SER A 11 0.39 1.25 -21.47
C SER A 11 -0.42 2.23 -22.34
N GLY A 12 -0.36 3.54 -22.10
CA GLY A 12 -1.14 4.53 -22.85
C GLY A 12 -2.57 4.73 -22.31
N GLU A 13 -2.91 4.11 -21.18
CA GLU A 13 -4.26 4.15 -20.60
C GLU A 13 -4.37 5.24 -19.54
N ARG A 14 -5.58 5.80 -19.37
CA ARG A 14 -5.89 6.67 -18.23
C ARG A 14 -6.66 5.86 -17.20
N PRO A 15 -6.08 5.59 -16.01
CA PRO A 15 -6.78 4.82 -14.99
C PRO A 15 -7.92 5.65 -14.42
N ASN A 16 -9.04 5.00 -14.10
CA ASN A 16 -10.11 5.65 -13.36
C ASN A 16 -9.78 5.75 -11.86
N LEU A 17 -10.51 6.59 -11.14
CA LEU A 17 -10.31 6.82 -9.72
C LEU A 17 -10.31 5.52 -8.90
N ARG A 18 -11.18 4.57 -9.22
CA ARG A 18 -11.21 3.27 -8.54
C ARG A 18 -9.87 2.54 -8.67
N ARG A 19 -9.32 2.45 -9.88
CA ARG A 19 -8.04 1.78 -10.12
C ARG A 19 -6.92 2.47 -9.33
N ILE A 20 -6.86 3.80 -9.39
CA ILE A 20 -5.87 4.60 -8.66
C ILE A 20 -5.94 4.32 -7.15
N LEU A 21 -7.14 4.32 -6.57
CA LEU A 21 -7.30 4.07 -5.13
C LEU A 21 -6.91 2.65 -4.74
N LEU A 22 -7.22 1.65 -5.56
CA LEU A 22 -6.79 0.27 -5.32
C LEU A 22 -5.26 0.14 -5.35
N ASP A 23 -4.61 0.73 -6.34
CA ASP A 23 -3.15 0.73 -6.45
C ASP A 23 -2.50 1.41 -5.23
N LEU A 24 -3.07 2.52 -4.75
CA LEU A 24 -2.60 3.20 -3.54
C LEU A 24 -2.75 2.35 -2.27
N ILE A 25 -3.89 1.67 -2.11
CA ILE A 25 -4.13 0.79 -0.96
C ILE A 25 -3.15 -0.38 -0.97
N GLU A 26 -2.94 -1.01 -2.13
CA GLU A 26 -2.01 -2.12 -2.27
C GLU A 26 -0.58 -1.69 -1.94
N GLU A 27 -0.13 -0.56 -2.50
CA GLU A 27 1.20 -0.04 -2.26
C GLU A 27 1.39 0.36 -0.79
N TYR A 28 0.38 0.97 -0.18
CA TYR A 28 0.41 1.34 1.23
C TYR A 28 0.49 0.10 2.13
N ALA A 29 -0.33 -0.93 1.86
CA ALA A 29 -0.30 -2.18 2.62
C ALA A 29 1.06 -2.89 2.49
N ARG A 30 1.66 -2.89 1.30
CA ARG A 30 2.99 -3.47 1.08
C ARG A 30 4.06 -2.73 1.90
N HIS A 31 4.05 -1.40 1.89
CA HIS A 31 4.97 -0.61 2.70
C HIS A 31 4.73 -0.80 4.20
N ALA A 32 3.48 -0.83 4.65
CA ALA A 32 3.14 -1.07 6.04
C ALA A 32 3.66 -2.43 6.51
N GLY A 33 3.47 -3.49 5.70
CA GLY A 33 4.04 -4.82 6.00
C GLY A 33 5.56 -4.82 6.05
N HIS A 34 6.25 -4.11 5.15
CA HIS A 34 7.71 -3.97 5.23
C HIS A 34 8.17 -3.23 6.48
N ALA A 35 7.47 -2.16 6.87
CA ALA A 35 7.76 -1.41 8.08
C ALA A 35 7.52 -2.26 9.33
N ASP A 36 6.49 -3.12 9.30
CA ASP A 36 6.20 -4.05 10.38
C ASP A 36 7.33 -5.07 10.56
N LEU A 37 7.82 -5.70 9.48
CA LEU A 37 8.98 -6.60 9.56
C LEU A 37 10.22 -5.92 10.15
N ILE A 38 10.46 -4.64 9.81
CA ILE A 38 11.55 -3.87 10.39
C ILE A 38 11.30 -3.63 11.88
N ARG A 39 10.08 -3.22 12.26
CA ARG A 39 9.68 -3.04 13.66
C ARG A 39 9.92 -4.32 14.45
N GLU A 40 9.40 -5.45 13.99
CA GLU A 40 9.56 -6.77 14.62
C GLU A 40 11.04 -7.17 14.78
N SER A 41 11.88 -6.83 13.80
CA SER A 41 13.33 -7.08 13.88
C SER A 41 14.04 -6.23 14.94
N VAL A 42 13.49 -5.07 15.28
CA VAL A 42 14.07 -4.10 16.22
C VAL A 42 13.57 -4.37 17.65
N ASP A 43 12.29 -4.63 17.83
CA ASP A 43 11.67 -4.85 19.14
C ASP A 43 11.69 -6.34 19.59
N GLY A 44 11.92 -7.27 18.66
CA GLY A 44 11.91 -8.72 18.92
C GLY A 44 10.51 -9.29 19.19
N LEU A 45 9.46 -8.51 18.90
CA LEU A 45 8.06 -8.87 19.09
C LEU A 45 7.43 -9.13 17.73
N THR A 46 6.55 -10.13 17.64
CA THR A 46 5.84 -10.46 16.39
C THR A 46 4.37 -10.14 16.54
N GLY A 47 3.77 -9.57 15.50
CA GLY A 47 2.36 -9.18 15.46
C GLY A 47 2.03 -7.98 16.35
N GLU A 48 0.74 -7.88 16.71
CA GLU A 48 0.16 -6.74 17.43
C GLU A 48 0.13 -6.90 18.96
N ASP A 49 0.57 -8.05 19.50
CA ASP A 49 0.52 -8.31 20.95
C ASP A 49 1.83 -7.90 21.63
N PRO A 50 1.84 -6.83 22.46
CA PRO A 50 2.99 -6.51 23.29
C PRO A 50 3.18 -7.56 24.40
N PRO A 51 4.41 -7.78 24.88
CA PRO A 51 4.68 -8.67 26.01
C PRO A 51 3.98 -8.13 27.26
N ARG A 52 3.33 -9.02 28.00
CA ARG A 52 2.71 -8.70 29.30
C ARG A 52 3.75 -8.35 30.36
#